data_AF-A0A338P692-F1
#
_entry.id   AF-A0A338P692-F1
#
_cell.length_a   1.000
_cell.length_b   1.000
_cell.length_c   1.000
_cell.angle_alpha   90.00
_cell.angle_beta   90.00
_cell.angle_gamma   90.00
#
_symmetry.space_group_name_H-M   'P 1'
#
loop_
_entity.id
_entity.type
_entity.pdbx_description
1 polymer ?
#
loop_
_entity_poly.entity_id
_entity_poly.type
_entity_poly.pdbx_seq_one_letter_code
_entity_poly.pdbx_strand_id
1 'polypeptide(L)'
;CHSTPDSAEDVRKLCPRCPLLTPFNDTNVVHTVNTALAAFNTQNNGTYFKLVEISRAQNVPLPVSTLVEFVIAATDCTAKEVTDPAKCNLLAEKQYHITARIPGLFIPQRTGAER
;
A
#
# COMPACT_ATOMS: atom_id res chain seq x y z
N CYS A 1 -26.36 8.04 -0.40
CA CYS A 1 -25.92 7.74 -1.79
C CYS A 1 -25.57 6.26 -1.86
N HIS A 2 -25.99 5.56 -2.92
CA HIS A 2 -25.58 4.17 -3.18
C HIS A 2 -24.78 4.16 -4.48
N SER A 3 -23.46 4.11 -4.35
CA SER A 3 -22.54 4.14 -5.49
C SER A 3 -21.90 2.77 -5.59
N THR A 4 -22.06 2.08 -6.72
CA THR A 4 -21.36 0.83 -7.00
C THR A 4 -20.24 1.09 -8.01
N PRO A 5 -19.04 0.56 -7.82
CA PRO A 5 -17.98 0.65 -8.82
C PRO A 5 -18.38 -0.10 -10.09
N ASP A 6 -17.87 0.37 -11.24
CA ASP A 6 -18.04 -0.31 -12.52
C ASP A 6 -17.40 -1.71 -12.47
N SER A 7 -18.00 -2.66 -13.18
CA SER A 7 -17.46 -4.02 -13.28
C SER A 7 -16.11 -3.99 -14.02
N ALA A 8 -15.20 -4.89 -13.63
CA ALA A 8 -13.91 -4.99 -14.29
C ALA A 8 -14.07 -5.39 -15.77
N GLU A 9 -15.11 -6.16 -16.09
CA GLU A 9 -15.44 -6.64 -17.43
C GLU A 9 -15.89 -5.49 -18.33
N ASP A 10 -16.72 -4.58 -17.83
CA ASP A 10 -17.22 -3.44 -18.61
C ASP A 10 -16.10 -2.41 -18.86
N VAL A 11 -15.25 -2.17 -17.86
CA VAL A 11 -14.06 -1.33 -18.04
C VAL A 11 -13.10 -1.94 -19.05
N ARG A 12 -12.87 -3.27 -19.01
CA ARG A 12 -12.00 -3.95 -19.98
C ARG A 12 -12.52 -3.90 -21.41
N LYS A 13 -13.85 -3.98 -21.61
CA LYS A 13 -14.47 -3.87 -22.95
C LYS A 13 -14.24 -2.49 -23.57
N LEU A 14 -14.36 -1.43 -22.78
CA LEU A 14 -14.15 -0.06 -23.25
C LEU A 14 -12.67 0.31 -23.35
N CYS A 15 -11.88 -0.10 -22.36
CA CYS A 15 -10.47 0.21 -22.26
C CYS A 15 -9.65 -1.00 -21.78
N PRO A 16 -9.14 -1.82 -22.72
CA PRO A 16 -8.35 -3.01 -22.39
C PRO A 16 -7.04 -2.74 -21.64
N ARG A 17 -6.54 -1.49 -21.68
CA ARG A 17 -5.26 -1.07 -21.07
C ARG A 17 -5.44 -0.22 -19.81
N CYS A 18 -6.68 0.05 -19.39
CA CYS A 18 -6.91 0.88 -18.22
C CYS A 18 -6.58 0.12 -16.92
N PRO A 19 -6.12 0.82 -15.87
CA PRO A 19 -6.01 0.25 -14.54
C PRO A 19 -7.37 -0.23 -14.06
N LEU A 20 -7.41 -1.44 -13.53
CA LEU A 20 -8.64 -2.02 -13.00
C LEU A 20 -8.60 -2.00 -11.49
N LEU A 21 -9.75 -1.76 -10.87
CA LEU A 21 -9.87 -1.88 -9.43
C LEU A 21 -9.58 -3.32 -9.01
N THR A 22 -8.72 -3.45 -8.02
CA THR A 22 -8.29 -4.73 -7.47
C THR A 22 -8.82 -4.84 -6.04
N PRO A 23 -9.29 -6.03 -5.62
CA PRO A 23 -9.64 -6.27 -4.23
C PRO A 23 -8.46 -5.99 -3.29
N PHE A 24 -8.73 -5.47 -2.09
CA PHE A 24 -7.68 -5.19 -1.10
C PHE A 24 -6.99 -6.45 -0.57
N ASN A 25 -7.61 -7.62 -0.73
CA ASN A 25 -7.06 -8.93 -0.35
C ASN A 25 -6.04 -9.49 -1.38
N ASP A 26 -5.80 -8.79 -2.50
CA ASP A 26 -4.79 -9.20 -3.47
C ASP A 26 -3.38 -9.11 -2.87
N THR A 27 -2.57 -10.13 -3.11
CA THR A 27 -1.22 -10.23 -2.55
C THR A 27 -0.31 -9.09 -2.99
N ASN A 28 -0.48 -8.59 -4.22
CA ASN A 28 0.30 -7.46 -4.72
C ASN A 28 -0.10 -6.17 -4.02
N VAL A 29 -1.38 -5.99 -3.70
CA VAL A 29 -1.90 -4.82 -2.97
C VAL A 29 -1.35 -4.81 -1.55
N VAL A 30 -1.50 -5.92 -0.82
CA VAL A 30 -0.98 -6.06 0.55
C VAL A 30 0.54 -5.86 0.59
N HIS A 31 1.26 -6.47 -0.34
CA HIS A 31 2.71 -6.29 -0.46
C HIS A 31 3.09 -4.83 -0.76
N THR A 32 2.36 -4.16 -1.65
CA THR A 32 2.60 -2.76 -2.00
C THR A 32 2.43 -1.84 -0.81
N VAL A 33 1.35 -2.01 -0.05
CA VAL A 33 1.09 -1.22 1.15
C VAL A 33 2.16 -1.46 2.21
N ASN A 34 2.53 -2.72 2.47
CA ASN A 34 3.54 -3.04 3.48
C ASN A 34 4.91 -2.47 3.12
N THR A 35 5.34 -2.59 1.87
CA THR A 35 6.62 -2.05 1.39
C THR A 35 6.63 -0.52 1.45
N ALA A 36 5.55 0.12 1.02
CA ALA A 36 5.44 1.58 1.08
C ALA A 36 5.41 2.10 2.52
N LEU A 37 4.67 1.45 3.41
CA LEU A 37 4.61 1.79 4.83
C LEU A 37 5.97 1.60 5.51
N ALA A 38 6.67 0.50 5.22
CA ALA A 38 8.01 0.25 5.74
C ALA A 38 8.99 1.34 5.29
N ALA A 39 9.00 1.69 4.00
CA ALA A 39 9.83 2.77 3.48
C ALA A 39 9.52 4.12 4.13
N PHE A 40 8.25 4.42 4.39
CA PHE A 40 7.82 5.64 5.08
C PHE A 40 8.31 5.67 6.54
N ASN A 41 8.20 4.54 7.25
CA ASN A 41 8.71 4.40 8.61
C ASN A 41 10.24 4.52 8.69
N THR A 42 10.98 3.97 7.72
CA THR A 42 12.44 4.10 7.65
C THR A 42 12.89 5.54 7.39
N GLN A 43 12.15 6.29 6.58
CA GLN A 43 12.43 7.72 6.37
C GLN A 43 12.15 8.54 7.65
N ASN A 44 11.16 8.15 8.44
CA ASN A 44 10.75 8.86 9.64
C ASN A 44 11.24 8.15 10.92
N ASN A 45 12.56 8.21 11.18
CA ASN A 45 13.26 7.55 12.30
C ASN A 45 12.84 7.97 13.74
N GLY A 46 11.80 8.80 13.89
CA GLY A 46 11.30 9.28 15.19
C GLY A 46 9.83 8.96 15.47
N THR A 47 9.03 8.61 14.46
CA THR A 47 7.59 8.40 14.62
C THR A 47 7.18 7.16 13.85
N TYR A 48 6.52 6.23 14.53
CA TYR A 48 5.98 5.05 13.88
C TYR A 48 4.63 5.37 13.26
N PHE A 49 4.45 4.99 11.99
CA PHE A 49 3.20 5.14 11.25
C PHE A 49 2.57 3.79 11.03
N LYS A 50 1.23 3.78 11.07
CA LYS A 50 0.41 2.61 10.80
C LYS A 50 -0.58 2.87 9.68
N LEU A 51 -0.92 1.81 8.96
CA LEU A 51 -2.05 1.79 8.04
C LEU A 51 -3.36 1.97 8.81
N VAL A 52 -4.20 2.89 8.36
CA VAL A 52 -5.55 3.11 8.85
C VAL A 52 -6.55 2.41 7.93
N GLU A 53 -6.50 2.76 6.65
CA GLU A 53 -7.40 2.22 5.64
C GLU A 53 -6.76 2.23 4.26
N ILE A 54 -7.22 1.32 3.39
CA ILE A 54 -6.90 1.34 1.96
C ILE A 54 -8.10 1.94 1.25
N SER A 55 -7.91 3.10 0.61
CA SER A 55 -8.98 3.81 -0.07
C SER A 55 -9.21 3.25 -1.48
N ARG A 56 -8.13 2.89 -2.19
CA ARG A 56 -8.20 2.39 -3.57
C ARG A 56 -7.00 1.51 -3.90
N ALA A 57 -7.23 0.44 -4.65
CA ALA A 57 -6.17 -0.40 -5.19
C ALA A 57 -6.46 -0.69 -6.66
N GLN A 58 -5.42 -0.63 -7.50
CA GLN A 58 -5.50 -0.81 -8.93
C GLN A 58 -4.33 -1.60 -9.49
N ASN A 59 -4.63 -2.55 -10.37
CA ASN A 59 -3.62 -3.23 -11.17
C ASN A 59 -3.53 -2.55 -12.54
N VAL A 60 -2.37 -1.98 -12.83
CA VAL A 60 -2.03 -1.33 -14.09
C VAL A 60 -1.42 -2.38 -15.02
N PRO A 61 -2.00 -2.66 -16.20
CA PRO A 61 -1.45 -3.67 -17.12
C PRO A 61 -0.16 -3.21 -17.82
N LEU A 62 -0.02 -1.91 -18.08
CA LEU A 62 1.07 -1.34 -18.90
C LEU A 62 1.50 0.04 -18.38
N PRO A 63 2.71 0.18 -17.79
CA PRO A 63 3.59 -0.91 -17.37
C PRO A 63 2.95 -1.72 -16.23
N VAL A 64 3.24 -3.03 -16.16
CA VAL A 64 2.71 -3.91 -15.11
C VAL A 64 3.12 -3.36 -13.75
N SER A 65 2.15 -2.83 -13.01
CA SER A 65 2.38 -2.22 -11.70
C SER A 65 1.11 -2.24 -10.86
N THR A 66 1.30 -2.20 -9.54
CA THR A 66 0.21 -2.09 -8.58
C THR A 66 0.24 -0.68 -8.01
N LEU A 67 -0.88 0.03 -8.16
CA LEU A 67 -1.10 1.35 -7.59
C LEU A 67 -2.04 1.21 -6.41
N VAL A 68 -1.66 1.73 -5.26
CA VAL A 68 -2.47 1.69 -4.05
C VAL A 68 -2.50 3.07 -3.40
N GLU A 69 -3.70 3.51 -3.04
CA GLU A 69 -3.98 4.71 -2.25
C GLU A 69 -4.45 4.26 -0.88
N PHE A 70 -3.77 4.74 0.15
CA PHE A 70 -4.03 4.34 1.53
C PHE A 70 -3.76 5.49 2.49
N VAL A 71 -4.41 5.43 3.65
CA VAL A 71 -4.24 6.41 4.72
C VAL A 71 -3.35 5.80 5.79
N ILE A 72 -2.35 6.56 6.21
CA ILE A 72 -1.52 6.24 7.36
C ILE A 72 -1.74 7.25 8.47
N ALA A 73 -1.54 6.84 9.72
CA ALA A 73 -1.54 7.74 10.87
C ALA A 73 -0.28 7.59 11.70
N ALA A 74 0.20 8.70 12.23
CA ALA A 74 1.24 8.68 13.25
C ALA A 74 0.72 7.98 14.51
N THR A 75 1.62 7.29 15.20
CA THR A 75 1.32 6.65 16.49
C THR A 75 2.07 7.31 17.63
N ASP A 76 1.64 6.98 18.85
CA ASP A 76 2.32 7.33 20.10
C ASP A 76 3.65 6.60 20.31
N CYS A 77 3.99 5.62 19.46
CA CYS A 77 5.23 4.86 19.52
C CYS A 77 6.36 5.46 18.67
N THR A 78 7.59 5.28 19.15
CA THR A 78 8.80 5.51 18.36
C THR A 78 9.13 4.26 17.53
N ALA A 79 9.61 4.45 16.29
CA ALA A 79 9.91 3.34 15.38
C ALA A 79 10.96 2.34 15.92
N LYS A 80 11.76 2.73 16.91
CA LYS A 80 12.80 1.90 17.55
C LYS A 80 12.28 0.98 18.66
N GLU A 81 11.11 1.27 19.22
CA GLU A 81 10.54 0.55 20.37
C GLU A 81 9.41 -0.41 19.98
N VAL A 82 9.02 -0.45 18.70
CA VAL A 82 7.91 -1.30 18.24
C VAL A 82 8.34 -2.76 18.17
N THR A 83 8.21 -3.49 19.27
CA THR A 83 8.31 -4.96 19.30
C THR A 83 6.98 -5.62 18.92
N ASP A 84 5.87 -4.94 19.21
CA ASP A 84 4.52 -5.36 18.84
C ASP A 84 3.75 -4.14 18.31
N PRO A 85 3.54 -4.04 16.98
CA PRO A 85 2.80 -2.94 16.41
C PRO A 85 1.36 -2.92 16.89
N ALA A 86 0.75 -3.97 17.46
CA ALA A 86 -0.62 -3.90 17.96
C ALA A 86 -0.80 -2.95 19.17
N LYS A 87 0.27 -2.65 19.91
CA LYS A 87 0.18 -1.89 21.18
C LYS A 87 0.20 -0.37 21.04
N CYS A 88 0.54 0.15 19.86
CA CYS A 88 0.63 1.60 19.62
C CYS A 88 -0.74 2.18 19.27
N ASN A 89 -1.12 3.31 19.86
CA ASN A 89 -2.38 3.98 19.55
C ASN A 89 -2.22 4.93 18.37
N LEU A 90 -3.29 5.07 17.58
CA LEU A 90 -3.31 6.03 16.47
C LEU A 90 -3.53 7.45 17.01
N LEU A 91 -2.68 8.38 16.60
CA LEU A 91 -2.89 9.81 16.85
C LEU A 91 -3.81 10.34 15.75
N ALA A 92 -5.12 10.37 16.04
CA ALA A 92 -6.18 10.65 15.06
C ALA A 92 -6.00 11.97 14.29
N GLU A 93 -5.29 12.94 14.85
CA GLU A 93 -5.06 14.26 14.25
C GLU A 93 -3.95 14.27 13.18
N LYS A 94 -3.16 13.20 13.04
CA LYS A 94 -2.02 13.12 12.11
C LYS A 94 -2.18 12.00 11.09
N GLN A 95 -3.21 12.12 10.25
CA GLN A 95 -3.46 11.23 9.13
C GLN A 95 -2.89 11.78 7.83
N TYR A 96 -2.32 10.91 7.01
CA TYR A 96 -1.72 11.25 5.71
C TYR A 96 -2.25 10.30 4.65
N HIS A 97 -2.72 10.88 3.54
CA HIS A 97 -3.10 10.11 2.37
C HIS A 97 -1.85 9.87 1.51
N ILE A 98 -1.53 8.60 1.26
CA ILE A 98 -0.34 8.16 0.55
C ILE A 98 -0.75 7.40 -0.70
N THR A 99 -0.12 7.75 -1.82
CA THR A 99 -0.22 7.01 -3.08
C THR A 99 1.10 6.29 -3.32
N ALA A 100 1.08 4.96 -3.40
CA ALA A 100 2.24 4.15 -3.71
C ALA A 100 2.05 3.37 -5.00
N ARG A 101 3.10 3.31 -5.82
CA ARG A 101 3.16 2.48 -7.02
C ARG A 101 4.38 1.58 -6.94
N ILE A 102 4.19 0.27 -7.01
CA ILE A 102 5.29 -0.69 -7.13
C ILE A 102 5.20 -1.39 -8.49
N PRO A 103 6.31 -1.42 -9.27
CA PRO A 103 6.36 -2.21 -10.50
C PRO A 103 6.19 -3.69 -10.19
N GLY A 104 5.37 -4.40 -10.98
CA GLY A 104 5.03 -5.80 -10.76
C GLY A 104 6.19 -6.77 -11.03
N LEU A 105 7.31 -6.30 -11.59
CA LEU A 105 8.53 -7.07 -11.73
C LEU A 105 9.39 -6.93 -10.47
N PHE A 106 8.96 -7.57 -9.38
CA PHE A 106 9.91 -7.97 -8.34
C PHE A 106 10.73 -9.11 -8.93
N ILE A 107 11.81 -8.81 -9.67
CA ILE A 107 12.93 -9.75 -9.70
C ILE A 107 13.38 -9.78 -8.24
N PRO A 108 13.24 -10.90 -7.50
CA PRO A 108 13.96 -11.00 -6.25
C PRO A 108 15.42 -10.84 -6.66
N GLN A 109 16.02 -9.70 -6.37
CA GLN A 109 17.47 -9.67 -6.30
C GLN A 109 17.76 -10.75 -5.26
N ARG A 110 18.25 -11.91 -5.72
CA ARG A 110 18.94 -12.86 -4.85
C ARG A 110 20.02 -12.01 -4.21
N THR A 111 19.76 -11.51 -3.01
CA THR A 111 20.83 -11.15 -2.11
C THR A 111 21.43 -12.51 -1.77
N GLY A 112 22.44 -12.88 -2.56
CA GLY A 112 23.20 -14.09 -2.35
C GLY A 112 23.68 -14.09 -0.91
N ALA A 113 23.34 -15.16 -0.21
CA ALA A 113 23.94 -15.52 1.06
C ALA A 113 25.47 -15.65 0.89
N GLU A 114 26.18 -15.19 1.92
CA GLU A 114 27.50 -15.64 2.39
C GLU A 114 28.62 -15.84 1.36
N ARG A 115 29.65 -14.98 1.42
CA ARG A 115 30.85 -15.27 2.22
C ARG A 115 31.72 -14.03 2.44
#